data_AF-A0A956VLQ7-F1
#
_entry.id   AF-A0A956VLQ7-F1
#
_cell.length_a   1.000
_cell.length_b   1.000
_cell.length_c   1.000
_cell.angle_alpha   90.00
_cell.angle_beta   90.00
_cell.angle_gamma   90.00
#
_symmetry.space_group_name_H-M   'P 1'
#
loop_
_entity.id
_entity.type
_entity.pdbx_description
1 polymer ?
#
loop_
_entity_poly.entity_id
_entity_poly.type
_entity_poly.pdbx_seq_one_letter_code
_entity_poly.pdbx_strand_id
1 'polypeptide(L)' 'MARIQPLTKDDVEGELKEILEKGEEWLGTPVVGAGIQAYAPEILFASRAIGAAPGKSGLLPPLLRSLVSLRAAEMVGCAF' A
#
# COMPACT_ATOMS: atom_id res chain seq x y z
N MET A 1 3.20 -11.97 10.85
CA MET A 1 1.90 -12.60 10.53
C MET A 1 0.79 -11.59 10.81
N ALA A 2 -0.18 -11.50 9.90
CA ALA A 2 -1.39 -10.72 10.14
C ALA A 2 -2.17 -11.33 11.32
N ARG A 3 -2.73 -10.49 12.20
CA ARG A 3 -3.55 -10.93 13.34
C ARG A 3 -5.02 -11.18 12.96
N ILE A 4 -5.44 -10.67 11.82
CA ILE A 4 -6.77 -10.85 11.24
C ILE A 4 -6.63 -11.28 9.78
N GLN A 5 -7.64 -11.96 9.26
CA GLN A 5 -7.68 -12.36 7.85
C GLN A 5 -7.85 -11.10 6.97
N PRO A 6 -6.91 -10.78 6.08
CA PRO A 6 -7.04 -9.65 5.15
C PRO A 6 -8.17 -9.91 4.16
N LEU A 7 -8.93 -8.86 3.82
CA LEU A 7 -9.86 -8.89 2.70
C LEU A 7 -9.09 -8.92 1.37
N THR A 8 -9.63 -9.63 0.40
CA THR A 8 -9.15 -9.69 -0.97
C THR A 8 -10.03 -8.84 -1.89
N LYS A 9 -9.61 -8.67 -3.15
CA LYS A 9 -10.41 -7.99 -4.18
C LYS A 9 -11.77 -8.65 -4.44
N ASP A 10 -11.91 -9.92 -4.12
CA ASP A 10 -13.14 -10.69 -4.31
C ASP A 10 -14.11 -10.54 -3.13
N ASP A 11 -13.64 -9.99 -2.00
CA ASP A 11 -14.44 -9.78 -0.78
C ASP A 11 -15.06 -8.37 -0.70
N VAL A 12 -14.69 -7.46 -1.62
CA VAL A 12 -15.08 -6.04 -1.59
C VAL A 12 -15.59 -5.58 -2.95
N GLU A 13 -16.31 -4.45 -2.95
CA GLU A 13 -16.88 -3.85 -4.15
C GLU A 13 -16.43 -2.39 -4.33
N GLY A 14 -16.70 -1.83 -5.52
CA GLY A 14 -16.45 -0.43 -5.84
C GLY A 14 -14.97 -0.02 -5.74
N GLU A 15 -14.73 1.17 -5.20
CA GLU A 15 -13.39 1.78 -5.13
C GLU A 15 -12.38 0.94 -4.34
N LEU A 16 -12.84 0.18 -3.33
CA LEU A 16 -11.98 -0.71 -2.55
C LEU A 16 -11.42 -1.84 -3.42
N LYS A 17 -12.27 -2.42 -4.28
CA LYS A 17 -11.85 -3.47 -5.22
C LYS A 17 -10.78 -2.96 -6.16
N GLU A 18 -10.99 -1.79 -6.76
CA GLU A 18 -10.01 -1.19 -7.67
C GLU A 18 -8.65 -0.92 -6.99
N ILE A 19 -8.67 -0.49 -5.72
CA ILE A 19 -7.44 -0.25 -4.95
C ILE A 19 -6.69 -1.55 -4.68
N LEU A 20 -7.41 -2.62 -4.32
CA LEU A 20 -6.80 -3.92 -4.06
C LEU A 20 -6.26 -4.56 -5.35
N GLU A 21 -7.00 -4.46 -6.46
CA GLU A 21 -6.57 -4.92 -7.78
C GLU A 21 -5.29 -4.23 -8.24
N LYS A 22 -5.25 -2.89 -8.24
CA LYS A 22 -4.04 -2.13 -8.62
C LYS A 22 -2.84 -2.44 -7.71
N GLY A 23 -3.10 -2.67 -6.42
CA GLY A 23 -2.07 -3.06 -5.48
C GLY A 23 -1.47 -4.44 -5.79
N GLU A 24 -2.33 -5.40 -6.13
CA GLU A 24 -1.94 -6.76 -6.51
C GLU A 24 -1.19 -6.78 -7.85
N GLU A 25 -1.64 -6.02 -8.85
CA GLU A 25 -0.94 -5.88 -10.13
C GLU A 25 0.48 -5.32 -9.95
N TRP A 26 0.66 -4.37 -9.05
CA TRP A 26 1.95 -3.76 -8.78
C TRP A 26 2.91 -4.67 -8.01
N LEU A 27 2.40 -5.41 -7.01
CA LEU A 27 3.22 -6.27 -6.15
C LEU A 27 3.35 -7.71 -6.69
N GLY A 28 2.51 -8.10 -7.66
CA GLY A 28 2.36 -9.47 -8.15
C GLY A 28 1.67 -10.42 -7.15
N THR A 29 1.29 -9.93 -5.98
CA THR A 29 0.59 -10.70 -4.92
C THR A 29 -0.35 -9.79 -4.13
N PRO A 30 -1.38 -10.35 -3.46
CA PRO A 30 -2.32 -9.55 -2.67
C PRO A 30 -1.62 -8.74 -1.57
N VAL A 31 -1.93 -7.44 -1.50
CA VAL A 31 -1.33 -6.53 -0.51
C VAL A 31 -2.00 -6.71 0.85
N VAL A 32 -1.42 -7.57 1.69
CA VAL A 32 -1.92 -7.93 3.04
C VAL A 32 -2.32 -6.71 3.87
N GLY A 33 -1.48 -5.66 3.89
CA GLY A 33 -1.75 -4.44 4.66
C GLY A 33 -2.98 -3.66 4.15
N ALA A 34 -3.21 -3.65 2.84
CA ALA A 34 -4.38 -2.98 2.25
C ALA A 34 -5.66 -3.77 2.53
N GLY A 35 -5.61 -5.10 2.46
CA GLY A 35 -6.73 -5.98 2.82
C GLY A 35 -7.14 -5.87 4.30
N ILE A 36 -6.19 -5.62 5.20
CA ILE A 36 -6.49 -5.32 6.61
C ILE A 36 -7.13 -3.92 6.75
N GLN A 37 -6.64 -2.93 6.01
CA GLN A 37 -7.20 -1.57 6.07
C GLN A 37 -8.57 -1.47 5.39
N ALA A 38 -8.93 -2.40 4.50
CA ALA A 38 -10.23 -2.43 3.84
C ALA A 38 -11.41 -2.62 4.81
N TYR A 39 -11.19 -3.15 6.02
CA TYR A 39 -12.21 -3.15 7.09
C TYR A 39 -12.58 -1.73 7.57
N ALA A 40 -11.72 -0.73 7.32
CA ALA A 40 -11.92 0.67 7.66
C ALA A 40 -11.50 1.56 6.46
N PRO A 41 -12.39 1.72 5.45
CA PRO A 41 -12.07 2.37 4.17
C PRO A 41 -11.37 3.73 4.29
N GLU A 42 -11.77 4.56 5.26
CA GLU A 42 -11.20 5.88 5.49
C GLU A 42 -9.72 5.80 5.86
N ILE A 43 -9.31 4.77 6.61
CA ILE A 43 -7.91 4.51 6.95
C ILE A 43 -7.15 4.09 5.69
N LEU A 44 -7.73 3.20 4.87
CA LEU A 44 -7.11 2.78 3.60
C LEU A 44 -6.88 3.97 2.67
N PHE A 45 -7.89 4.82 2.48
CA PHE A 45 -7.78 6.01 1.63
C PHE A 45 -6.73 6.99 2.16
N ALA A 46 -6.76 7.28 3.46
CA ALA A 46 -5.77 8.16 4.09
C ALA A 46 -4.34 7.60 3.94
N SER A 47 -4.16 6.30 4.19
CA SER A 47 -2.88 5.60 4.05
C SER A 47 -2.33 5.70 2.62
N ARG A 48 -3.17 5.50 1.60
CA ARG A 48 -2.78 5.67 0.19
C ARG A 48 -2.42 7.12 -0.14
N ALA A 49 -3.19 8.08 0.35
CA ALA A 49 -2.91 9.50 0.14
C ALA A 49 -1.58 9.92 0.78
N ILE A 50 -1.28 9.43 1.99
CA ILE A 50 -0.01 9.67 2.70
C ILE A 50 1.14 9.00 1.94
N GLY A 51 0.99 7.73 1.52
CA GLY A 51 2.02 7.01 0.77
C GLY A 51 2.36 7.65 -0.58
N ALA A 52 1.38 8.29 -1.23
CA ALA A 52 1.59 9.03 -2.48
C ALA A 52 2.17 10.45 -2.26
N ALA A 53 2.07 11.00 -1.05
CA ALA A 53 2.46 12.39 -0.76
C ALA A 53 3.92 12.73 -1.10
N PRO A 54 4.93 11.86 -0.84
CA PRO A 54 6.31 12.12 -1.24
C PRO A 54 6.46 12.42 -2.73
N GLY A 55 5.60 11.85 -3.58
CA GLY A 55 5.63 12.10 -5.02
C GLY A 55 5.16 13.49 -5.45
N LYS A 56 4.47 14.23 -4.58
CA LYS A 56 4.04 15.61 -4.82
C LYS A 56 5.15 16.64 -4.59
N SER A 57 6.24 16.26 -3.91
CA SER A 57 7.32 17.19 -3.54
C SER A 57 8.20 17.62 -4.72
N GLY A 58 8.30 16.80 -5.77
CA GLY A 58 9.19 17.05 -6.91
C GLY A 58 10.70 17.01 -6.58
N LEU A 59 11.09 16.70 -5.34
CA LEU A 59 12.48 16.76 -4.89
C LEU A 59 13.33 15.58 -5.35
N LEU A 60 12.70 14.44 -5.65
CA LEU A 60 13.38 13.21 -6.07
C LEU A 60 12.73 12.62 -7.33
N PRO A 61 13.55 12.16 -8.30
CA PRO A 61 13.10 11.30 -9.38
C PRO A 61 12.34 10.07 -8.85
N PRO A 62 11.35 9.53 -9.58
CA PRO A 62 10.53 8.41 -9.12
C PRO A 62 11.35 7.19 -8.64
N LEU A 63 12.40 6.82 -9.36
CA LEU A 63 13.24 5.68 -9.01
C LEU A 63 14.02 5.92 -7.70
N LEU A 64 14.61 7.11 -7.53
CA LEU A 64 15.33 7.45 -6.29
C LEU A 64 14.38 7.48 -5.08
N ARG A 65 13.15 7.96 -5.27
CA ARG A 65 12.12 7.93 -4.22
C ARG A 65 11.80 6.50 -3.77
N SER A 66 11.66 5.57 -4.71
CA SER A 66 11.45 4.15 -4.38
C SER A 66 12.63 3.55 -3.63
N LEU A 67 13.87 3.86 -4.02
CA LEU A 67 15.08 3.39 -3.34
C LEU A 67 15.21 3.94 -1.91
N VAL A 68 14.87 5.21 -1.70
CA VAL A 68 14.84 5.82 -0.35
C VAL A 68 13.79 5.14 0.52
N SER A 69 12.60 4.87 -0.03
CA SER A 69 11.54 4.14 0.69
C SER A 69 11.98 2.74 1.10
N LEU A 70 12.62 2.00 0.17
CA LEU A 70 13.18 0.68 0.45
C LEU A 70 14.23 0.76 1.55
N ARG A 71 15.18 1.71 1.45
CA ARG A 71 16.23 1.86 2.44
C ARG A 71 15.68 2.20 3.83
N ALA A 72 14.68 3.07 3.90
CA ALA A 72 14.01 3.40 5.16
C ALA A 72 13.32 2.17 5.78
N ALA A 73 12.67 1.34 4.96
CA ALA A 73 12.06 0.09 5.41
C ALA A 73 13.11 -0.90 5.96
N GLU A 74 14.23 -1.09 5.25
CA GLU A 74 15.32 -1.94 5.71
C GLU A 74 15.89 -1.49 7.06
N MET A 75 16.06 -0.17 7.26
CA MET A 75 16.60 0.39 8.50
C MET A 75 15.74 0.08 9.73
N VAL A 76 14.43 -0.14 9.55
CA VAL A 76 13.50 -0.49 10.63
C VAL A 76 13.15 -1.98 10.66
N GLY A 77 13.82 -2.81 9.85
CA GLY A 77 13.56 -4.25 9.76
C GLY A 77 12.22 -4.60 9.12
N CYS A 78 11.63 -3.68 8.34
CA CYS A 78 10.41 -3.95 7.59
C CYS A 78 10.76 -4.80 6.36
N ALA A 79 10.26 -6.04 6.33
CA ALA A 79 10.60 -7.05 5.34
C ALA A 79 9.88 -6.90 3.98
N PHE A 80 9.45 -5.67 3.64
CA PHE A 80 8.64 -5.26 2.47
C PHE A 80 8.16 -6.38 1.53
#